data_AF-A0A955CPY9-F1
#
_entry.id   AF-A0A955CPY9-F1
#
_cell.length_a   1.000
_cell.length_b   1.000
_cell.length_c   1.000
_cell.angle_alpha   90.00
_cell.angle_beta   90.00
_cell.angle_gamma   90.00
#
_symmetry.space_group_name_H-M   'P 1'
#
loop_
_entity.id
_entity.type
_entity.pdbx_description
1 polymer ?
#
loop_
_entity_poly.entity_id
_entity_poly.type
_entity_poly.pdbx_seq_one_letter_code
_entity_poly.pdbx_strand_id
1 'polypeptide(L)'
;MLCIHNAAIAITMSLAGTALGGNVNDWIATVGDWTNPANWSMGSVPTPEQTTIIANGGVAIIDHQDLTLGQGLIGTTLDGRFGMGEVIQRGGSTNWSGFGTLLLGRDEGSSGALTLTDQGQLTAFGALEIGWRGHAEAYINDGSVVDVDQLIVGGRRYEPERSFSATASLEVMGPGTLIRTDVNPNANGMVIGAGGTAQVTIRDGARIETSNALLLSTTAQGSSLTIDGPGSMLQVFGDFFDTGRDIDLPDDHPPVGNAVLTLRNGGTLDARQTSRAMVFNSDTLVNGSGEILGDITNFEGSVFDPGEGDQYGLLIVSGQIDNTVSYIQAQDGGTLHFDVGGINSFDQLMVGELVAGGTLEIAIADDFSAQFGQSFDIINTDSLSGSFTKILLPELEGSLYFDADVHGHGVTLRVVPTPASLLVLSIPMLARVRRRA
;
A
#
# COMPACT_ATOMS: atom_id res chain seq x y z
N MET A 1 53.29 38.16 2.19
CA MET A 1 52.73 36.81 2.36
C MET A 1 51.67 36.92 3.45
N LEU A 2 50.41 37.14 3.03
CA LEU A 2 49.29 37.47 3.91
C LEU A 2 48.29 36.32 3.78
N CYS A 3 48.20 35.46 4.80
CA CYS A 3 47.22 34.38 4.84
C CYS A 3 45.83 34.95 5.11
N ILE A 4 44.99 35.04 4.08
CA ILE A 4 43.57 35.33 4.22
C ILE A 4 42.89 34.03 4.69
N HIS A 5 42.52 33.97 5.97
CA HIS A 5 41.60 32.94 6.45
C HIS A 5 40.20 33.30 5.96
N ASN A 6 39.69 32.55 4.98
CA ASN A 6 38.27 32.54 4.65
C ASN A 6 37.52 31.84 5.79
N ALA A 7 37.21 32.58 6.85
CA ALA A 7 36.14 32.20 7.75
C ALA A 7 34.84 32.39 6.97
N ALA A 8 34.29 31.29 6.44
CA ALA A 8 32.88 31.24 6.09
C ALA A 8 32.10 31.43 7.39
N ILE A 9 31.80 32.68 7.73
CA ILE A 9 30.76 33.00 8.70
C ILE A 9 29.47 32.55 8.01
N ALA A 10 29.07 31.30 8.27
CA ALA A 10 27.68 30.94 8.19
C ALA A 10 26.97 31.88 9.17
N ILE A 11 26.36 32.94 8.63
CA ILE A 11 25.38 33.71 9.37
C ILE A 11 24.19 32.77 9.49
N THR A 12 24.24 31.86 10.46
CA THR A 12 23.04 31.34 11.09
C THR A 12 22.32 32.58 11.61
N MET A 13 21.33 33.05 10.85
CA MET A 13 20.27 33.86 11.42
C MET A 13 19.57 32.97 12.44
N SER A 14 20.19 32.85 13.61
CA SER A 14 19.54 32.53 14.86
C SER A 14 18.41 33.54 14.98
N LEU A 15 17.21 33.08 14.64
CA LEU A 15 15.97 33.75 14.96
C LEU A 15 15.94 33.87 16.49
N ALA A 16 16.35 35.03 16.97
CA ALA A 16 15.93 35.49 18.27
C ALA A 16 14.41 35.68 18.20
N GLY A 17 13.67 34.65 18.60
CA GLY A 17 12.41 34.78 19.29
C GLY A 17 11.24 35.35 18.48
N THR A 18 10.66 34.52 17.62
CA THR A 18 9.24 34.21 17.81
C THR A 18 9.19 32.87 18.52
N ALA A 19 9.55 32.88 19.82
CA ALA A 19 9.19 31.76 20.68
C ALA A 19 7.68 31.61 20.54
N LEU A 20 7.24 30.54 19.89
CA LEU A 20 5.83 30.15 19.95
C LEU A 20 5.54 30.02 21.45
N GLY A 21 4.78 30.97 22.02
CA GLY A 21 4.53 30.96 23.45
C GLY A 21 3.95 29.61 23.86
N GLY A 22 4.63 28.88 24.75
CA GLY A 22 4.22 27.53 25.16
C GLY A 22 5.39 26.64 25.61
N ASN A 23 5.08 25.41 26.02
CA ASN A 23 6.05 24.34 26.31
C ASN A 23 6.60 23.76 24.99
N VAL A 24 7.32 24.56 24.20
CA VAL A 24 7.90 24.14 22.90
C VAL A 24 9.41 24.24 22.96
N ASN A 25 10.11 23.22 22.48
CA ASN A 25 11.57 23.19 22.38
C ASN A 25 12.00 22.83 20.96
N ASP A 26 12.72 23.75 20.31
CA ASP A 26 13.04 23.66 18.89
C ASP A 26 14.47 23.17 18.68
N TRP A 27 14.65 22.27 17.72
CA TRP A 27 15.97 21.85 17.27
C TRP A 27 16.60 22.96 16.42
N ILE A 28 17.74 23.47 16.87
CA ILE A 28 18.46 24.58 16.21
C ILE A 28 19.73 24.14 15.48
N ALA A 29 20.15 22.88 15.66
CA ALA A 29 21.31 22.34 14.98
C ALA A 29 20.96 21.85 13.56
N THR A 30 21.93 21.95 12.63
CA THR A 30 21.78 21.33 11.31
C THR A 30 21.85 19.81 11.40
N VAL A 31 22.83 19.29 12.15
CA VAL A 31 22.96 17.86 12.50
C VAL A 31 23.51 17.79 13.92
N GLY A 32 22.99 16.90 14.75
CA GLY A 32 23.55 16.74 16.09
C GLY A 32 22.93 15.63 16.93
N ASP A 33 23.61 15.31 18.03
CA ASP A 33 23.15 14.38 19.07
C ASP A 33 22.00 15.00 19.87
N TRP A 34 20.89 14.25 19.99
CA TRP A 34 19.69 14.64 20.73
C TRP A 34 19.99 15.14 22.15
N THR A 35 20.95 14.53 22.83
CA THR A 35 21.27 14.84 24.23
C THR A 35 22.03 16.11 24.44
N ASN A 36 22.59 16.70 23.39
CA ASN A 36 23.36 17.93 23.53
C ASN A 36 22.41 19.12 23.71
N PRO A 37 22.36 19.75 24.90
CA PRO A 37 21.45 20.87 25.15
C PRO A 37 21.70 22.08 24.22
N ALA A 38 22.92 22.21 23.67
CA ALA A 38 23.27 23.27 22.74
C ALA A 38 22.59 23.13 21.37
N ASN A 39 22.03 21.95 21.05
CA ASN A 39 21.26 21.72 19.84
C ASN A 39 19.79 22.15 19.98
N TRP A 40 19.37 22.62 21.16
CA TRP A 40 18.00 22.98 21.50
C TRP A 40 17.85 24.48 21.78
N SER A 41 16.74 25.07 21.35
CA SER A 41 16.48 26.51 21.47
C SER A 41 16.41 26.99 22.92
N MET A 42 16.01 26.11 23.85
CA MET A 42 15.97 26.41 25.29
C MET A 42 17.30 26.14 26.01
N GLY A 43 18.33 25.65 25.32
CA GLY A 43 19.59 25.25 25.96
C GLY A 43 19.43 24.06 26.90
N SER A 44 18.36 23.27 26.74
CA SER A 44 18.01 22.09 27.52
C SER A 44 17.41 21.03 26.59
N VAL A 45 17.67 19.75 26.87
CA VAL A 45 17.01 18.63 26.19
C VAL A 45 15.50 18.67 26.51
N PRO A 46 14.60 18.40 25.53
CA PRO A 46 13.16 18.41 25.76
C PRO A 46 12.72 17.47 26.88
N THR A 47 11.77 17.91 27.70
CA THR A 47 11.09 17.07 28.70
C THR A 47 9.80 16.46 28.13
N PRO A 48 9.21 15.43 28.77
CA PRO A 48 7.96 14.83 28.31
C PRO A 48 6.77 15.81 28.21
N GLU A 49 6.80 16.91 28.95
CA GLU A 49 5.76 17.94 28.93
C GLU A 49 5.93 18.97 27.81
N GLN A 50 7.01 18.85 27.02
CA GLN A 50 7.34 19.75 25.94
C GLN A 50 7.05 19.14 24.57
N THR A 51 6.51 19.96 23.68
CA THR A 51 6.44 19.66 22.25
C THR A 51 7.83 19.88 21.65
N THR A 52 8.33 18.85 21.00
CA THR A 52 9.61 18.90 20.31
C THR A 52 9.40 19.18 18.83
N ILE A 53 10.12 20.16 18.30
CA ILE A 53 10.04 20.53 16.88
C ILE A 53 11.41 20.37 16.23
N ILE A 54 11.48 19.56 15.18
CA ILE A 54 12.62 19.50 14.26
C ILE A 54 12.17 20.12 12.96
N ALA A 55 12.52 21.40 12.81
CA ALA A 55 12.20 22.15 11.62
C ALA A 55 13.02 21.67 10.41
N ASN A 56 12.55 22.07 9.24
CA ASN A 56 13.20 21.84 7.97
C ASN A 56 14.71 22.20 7.98
N GLY A 57 15.56 21.24 7.63
CA GLY A 57 17.02 21.35 7.59
C GLY A 57 17.74 20.85 8.85
N GLY A 58 17.00 20.44 9.88
CA GLY A 58 17.56 19.83 11.09
C GLY A 58 17.55 18.30 11.03
N VAL A 59 18.66 17.69 11.43
CA VAL A 59 18.80 16.24 11.63
C VAL A 59 19.11 15.97 13.09
N ALA A 60 18.21 15.30 13.80
CA ALA A 60 18.44 14.86 15.17
C ALA A 60 18.81 13.38 15.20
N ILE A 61 19.94 13.07 15.82
CA ILE A 61 20.45 11.71 15.97
C ILE A 61 20.21 11.24 17.41
N ILE A 62 19.52 10.11 17.54
CA ILE A 62 19.24 9.43 18.80
C ILE A 62 20.02 8.10 18.77
N ASP A 63 21.19 8.06 19.39
CA ASP A 63 22.03 6.86 19.45
C ASP A 63 21.88 6.15 20.80
N HIS A 64 21.30 4.95 20.79
CA HIS A 64 21.27 3.98 21.91
C HIS A 64 20.74 4.53 23.24
N GLN A 65 19.70 5.36 23.19
CA GLN A 65 19.11 5.96 24.38
C GLN A 65 17.63 5.72 24.47
N ASP A 66 17.15 5.72 25.72
CA ASP A 66 15.73 5.73 26.00
C ASP A 66 15.26 7.18 26.15
N LEU A 67 14.27 7.59 25.36
CA LEU A 67 13.70 8.93 25.38
C LEU A 67 12.23 8.86 25.74
N THR A 68 11.75 9.82 26.54
CA THR A 68 10.31 10.05 26.71
C THR A 68 9.96 11.46 26.28
N LEU A 69 9.06 11.57 25.32
CA LEU A 69 8.63 12.82 24.71
C LEU A 69 7.11 12.97 24.83
N GLY A 70 6.61 14.21 24.76
CA GLY A 70 5.17 14.47 24.73
C GLY A 70 4.64 14.39 23.30
N GLN A 71 5.00 15.38 22.48
CA GLN A 71 4.59 15.46 21.07
C GLN A 71 5.77 15.84 20.18
N GLY A 72 5.81 15.28 18.97
CA GLY A 72 6.90 15.46 18.00
C GLY A 72 6.40 15.97 16.67
N LEU A 73 6.98 17.08 16.22
CA LEU A 73 6.76 17.61 14.89
C LEU A 73 8.07 17.57 14.12
N ILE A 74 8.15 16.74 13.08
CA ILE A 74 9.34 16.61 12.24
C ILE A 74 9.01 17.09 10.83
N GLY A 75 9.82 18.01 10.32
CA GLY A 75 9.60 18.58 8.99
C GLY A 75 8.36 19.47 8.97
N THR A 76 8.40 20.58 9.71
CA THR A 76 7.35 21.62 9.70
C THR A 76 7.94 22.93 9.20
N THR A 77 7.11 23.71 8.51
CA THR A 77 7.45 25.07 8.09
C THR A 77 7.21 26.03 9.24
N LEU A 78 8.28 26.40 9.96
CA LEU A 78 8.29 27.64 10.75
C LEU A 78 8.75 28.79 9.85
N ASP A 79 7.95 29.85 9.76
CA ASP A 79 8.25 31.09 9.03
C ASP A 79 8.53 30.94 7.51
N GLY A 80 7.85 30.01 6.84
CA GLY A 80 7.86 29.91 5.36
C GLY A 80 9.16 29.35 4.76
N ARG A 81 9.98 28.64 5.54
CA ARG A 81 11.20 27.96 5.06
C ARG A 81 10.93 26.51 4.69
N PHE A 82 11.13 26.17 3.41
CA PHE A 82 11.08 24.81 2.87
C PHE A 82 12.39 24.05 3.14
N GLY A 83 12.32 22.76 3.48
CA GLY A 83 13.45 21.86 3.69
C GLY A 83 13.02 20.53 4.32
N MET A 84 13.97 19.65 4.64
CA MET A 84 13.69 18.32 5.20
C MET A 84 14.07 18.27 6.69
N GLY A 85 13.13 17.99 7.60
CA GLY A 85 13.44 17.64 8.98
C GLY A 85 13.61 16.13 9.10
N GLU A 86 14.63 15.66 9.80
CA GLU A 86 14.96 14.23 9.88
C GLU A 86 15.25 13.81 11.32
N VAL A 87 14.72 12.64 11.71
CA VAL A 87 15.12 11.92 12.92
C VAL A 87 15.72 10.58 12.54
N ILE A 88 16.93 10.33 13.04
CA ILE A 88 17.62 9.05 12.91
C ILE A 88 17.76 8.46 14.31
N GLN A 89 17.18 7.29 14.53
CA GLN A 89 17.36 6.53 15.76
C GLN A 89 18.09 5.21 15.47
N ARG A 90 19.16 4.96 16.22
CA ARG A 90 19.94 3.71 16.19
C ARG A 90 19.88 3.04 17.54
N GLY A 91 19.14 1.93 17.65
CA GLY A 91 18.89 1.26 18.92
C GLY A 91 18.18 2.15 19.96
N GLY A 92 18.09 1.65 21.20
CA GLY A 92 17.36 2.32 22.30
C GLY A 92 15.84 2.37 22.09
N SER A 93 15.10 2.95 23.04
CA SER A 93 13.64 3.06 23.00
C SER A 93 13.13 4.50 23.11
N THR A 94 12.46 5.00 22.09
CA THR A 94 11.78 6.32 22.12
C THR A 94 10.30 6.12 22.41
N ASN A 95 9.82 6.68 23.51
CA ASN A 95 8.43 6.62 23.95
C ASN A 95 7.78 8.00 23.90
N TRP A 96 6.78 8.17 23.03
CA TRP A 96 5.94 9.36 22.95
C TRP A 96 4.73 9.17 23.86
N SER A 97 4.84 9.70 25.08
CA SER A 97 3.83 9.61 26.13
C SER A 97 2.65 10.57 25.92
N GLY A 98 1.47 10.24 26.46
CA GLY A 98 0.36 11.19 26.61
C GLY A 98 -0.45 11.50 25.34
N PHE A 99 -0.99 10.48 24.66
CA PHE A 99 -1.65 10.61 23.35
C PHE A 99 -0.77 11.26 22.27
N GLY A 100 0.56 11.24 22.47
CA GLY A 100 1.53 11.85 21.59
C GLY A 100 1.42 11.30 20.18
N THR A 101 1.18 12.20 19.22
CA THR A 101 1.26 11.88 17.80
C THR A 101 2.63 12.30 17.28
N LEU A 102 3.29 11.41 16.52
CA LEU A 102 4.45 11.74 15.72
C LEU A 102 4.00 12.10 14.31
N LEU A 103 4.22 13.36 13.92
CA LEU A 103 3.84 13.89 12.62
C LEU A 103 5.09 14.14 11.76
N LEU A 104 5.14 13.50 10.59
CA LEU A 104 6.15 13.73 9.56
C LEU A 104 5.52 14.49 8.37
N GLY A 105 6.14 15.58 7.94
CA GLY A 105 5.67 16.34 6.77
C GLY A 105 4.29 16.97 7.02
N ARG A 106 4.17 17.72 8.11
CA ARG A 106 2.90 18.26 8.61
C ARG A 106 2.24 19.24 7.65
N ASP A 107 3.03 20.10 7.01
CA ASP A 107 2.55 21.25 6.23
C ASP A 107 2.79 21.03 4.73
N GLU A 108 2.00 21.68 3.88
CA GLU A 108 2.23 21.65 2.43
C GLU A 108 3.64 22.17 2.09
N GLY A 109 4.37 21.42 1.26
CA GLY A 109 5.75 21.72 0.90
C GLY A 109 6.80 21.42 1.98
N SER A 110 6.39 20.95 3.17
CA SER A 110 7.34 20.44 4.16
C SER A 110 7.75 18.99 3.87
N SER A 111 8.92 18.58 4.35
CA SER A 111 9.42 17.21 4.23
C SER A 111 9.85 16.68 5.59
N GLY A 112 9.29 15.55 6.03
CA GLY A 112 9.69 14.88 7.26
C GLY A 112 10.26 13.49 6.99
N ALA A 113 11.36 13.14 7.65
CA ALA A 113 11.99 11.83 7.53
C ALA A 113 12.17 11.17 8.90
N LEU A 114 11.88 9.87 8.98
CA LEU A 114 12.13 9.02 10.14
C LEU A 114 12.93 7.79 9.71
N THR A 115 14.09 7.58 10.32
CA THR A 115 14.88 6.36 10.15
C THR A 115 15.02 5.66 11.49
N LEU A 116 14.54 4.41 11.59
CA LEU A 116 14.67 3.55 12.76
C LEU A 116 15.46 2.29 12.37
N THR A 117 16.61 2.09 13.01
CA THR A 117 17.56 1.01 12.68
C THR A 117 18.17 0.42 13.95
N ASP A 118 18.98 -0.63 13.80
CA ASP A 118 19.75 -1.27 14.88
C ASP A 118 18.88 -1.65 16.09
N GLN A 119 17.73 -2.30 15.85
CA GLN A 119 16.76 -2.69 16.89
C GLN A 119 16.16 -1.50 17.66
N GLY A 120 16.13 -0.31 17.07
CA GLY A 120 15.46 0.85 17.65
C GLY A 120 13.97 0.57 17.92
N GLN A 121 13.47 1.06 19.04
CA GLN A 121 12.05 0.96 19.39
C GLN A 121 11.42 2.34 19.41
N LEU A 122 10.21 2.44 18.87
CA LEU A 122 9.37 3.63 18.88
C LEU A 122 8.00 3.25 19.42
N THR A 123 7.53 3.89 20.48
CA THR A 123 6.16 3.74 20.97
C THR A 123 5.45 5.09 20.92
N ALA A 124 4.25 5.17 20.34
CA ALA A 124 3.43 6.38 20.38
C ALA A 124 1.95 6.06 20.64
N PHE A 125 1.43 6.47 21.79
CA PHE A 125 0.03 6.20 22.23
C PHE A 125 -1.05 6.99 21.46
N GLY A 126 -0.71 7.60 20.32
CA GLY A 126 -1.63 8.41 19.53
C GLY A 126 -1.65 7.95 18.08
N ALA A 127 -0.70 8.44 17.29
CA ALA A 127 -0.53 7.96 15.93
C ALA A 127 0.90 8.20 15.44
N LEU A 128 1.32 7.42 14.45
CA LEU A 128 2.38 7.81 13.52
C LEU A 128 1.72 8.23 12.22
N GLU A 129 1.84 9.51 11.86
CA GLU A 129 1.34 10.04 10.59
C GLU A 129 2.48 10.45 9.68
N ILE A 130 2.53 9.84 8.51
CA ILE A 130 3.55 10.03 7.50
C ILE A 130 2.92 10.79 6.34
N GLY A 131 3.37 12.03 6.12
CA GLY A 131 2.97 12.87 5.01
C GLY A 131 1.57 13.45 5.24
N TRP A 132 1.38 14.16 6.35
CA TRP A 132 0.05 14.68 6.71
C TRP A 132 -0.50 15.68 5.67
N ARG A 133 0.29 16.69 5.30
CA ARG A 133 -0.02 17.62 4.19
C ARG A 133 1.17 17.84 3.26
N GLY A 134 2.37 17.43 3.67
CA GLY A 134 3.60 17.56 2.92
C GLY A 134 4.13 16.22 2.42
N HIS A 135 5.42 16.17 2.17
CA HIS A 135 6.15 14.96 1.82
C HIS A 135 6.68 14.30 3.09
N ALA A 136 6.63 12.98 3.18
CA ALA A 136 7.34 12.30 4.24
C ALA A 136 7.80 10.90 3.88
N GLU A 137 8.88 10.49 4.51
CA GLU A 137 9.49 9.17 4.34
C GLU A 137 9.75 8.57 5.72
N ALA A 138 9.40 7.30 5.90
CA ALA A 138 9.78 6.54 7.07
C ALA A 138 10.43 5.23 6.64
N TYR A 139 11.59 4.94 7.22
CA TYR A 139 12.35 3.73 6.96
C TYR A 139 12.61 3.01 8.28
N ILE A 140 12.03 1.81 8.42
CA ILE A 140 12.11 0.99 9.63
C ILE A 140 12.78 -0.33 9.26
N ASN A 141 13.94 -0.62 9.86
CA ASN A 141 14.77 -1.79 9.48
C ASN A 141 15.50 -2.41 10.68
N ASP A 142 16.22 -3.51 10.45
CA ASP A 142 17.22 -4.12 11.33
C ASP A 142 16.66 -4.55 12.69
N GLY A 143 15.46 -5.14 12.67
CA GLY A 143 14.79 -5.66 13.86
C GLY A 143 14.12 -4.57 14.71
N SER A 144 13.94 -3.37 14.15
CA SER A 144 13.27 -2.27 14.83
C SER A 144 11.77 -2.52 15.04
N VAL A 145 11.24 -1.94 16.12
CA VAL A 145 9.84 -2.12 16.52
C VAL A 145 9.15 -0.77 16.65
N VAL A 146 8.00 -0.60 15.99
CA VAL A 146 7.14 0.58 16.11
C VAL A 146 5.79 0.15 16.66
N ASP A 147 5.43 0.64 17.83
CA ASP A 147 4.13 0.39 18.48
C ASP A 147 3.33 1.68 18.53
N VAL A 148 2.20 1.76 17.83
CA VAL A 148 1.39 2.98 17.75
C VAL A 148 -0.09 2.69 17.92
N ASP A 149 -0.91 3.63 18.38
CA ASP A 149 -2.36 3.40 18.39
C ASP A 149 -2.94 3.37 16.96
N GLN A 150 -2.44 4.26 16.09
CA GLN A 150 -2.86 4.36 14.69
C GLN A 150 -1.66 4.61 13.77
N LEU A 151 -1.67 3.98 12.59
CA LEU A 151 -0.70 4.25 11.52
C LEU A 151 -1.41 4.90 10.33
N ILE A 152 -0.98 6.10 9.93
CA ILE A 152 -1.52 6.81 8.76
C ILE A 152 -0.38 7.13 7.80
N VAL A 153 -0.52 6.74 6.54
CA VAL A 153 0.44 7.03 5.47
C VAL A 153 -0.31 7.76 4.36
N GLY A 154 0.11 8.97 3.99
CA GLY A 154 -0.48 9.75 2.90
C GLY A 154 -1.66 10.62 3.29
N GLY A 155 -1.52 11.33 4.41
CA GLY A 155 -2.38 12.45 4.77
C GLY A 155 -3.66 12.09 5.51
N ARG A 156 -4.28 13.13 6.11
CA ARG A 156 -5.67 13.09 6.59
C ARG A 156 -6.46 14.12 5.79
N ARG A 157 -7.54 13.69 5.16
CA ARG A 157 -8.46 14.60 4.47
C ARG A 157 -9.44 15.20 5.48
N TYR A 158 -8.95 16.14 6.30
CA TYR A 158 -9.80 16.92 7.22
C TYR A 158 -10.52 18.09 6.52
N GLU A 159 -10.13 18.41 5.28
CA GLU A 159 -10.68 19.52 4.51
C GLU A 159 -11.21 18.97 3.17
N PRO A 160 -12.50 18.60 3.07
CA PRO A 160 -13.07 17.96 1.87
C PRO A 160 -12.88 18.81 0.60
N GLU A 161 -12.82 20.13 0.75
CA GLU A 161 -12.70 21.08 -0.36
C GLU A 161 -11.26 21.27 -0.90
N ARG A 162 -10.23 20.64 -0.31
CA ARG A 162 -8.84 20.78 -0.77
C ARG A 162 -8.25 19.46 -1.26
N SER A 163 -7.75 19.49 -2.50
CA SER A 163 -6.84 18.46 -3.02
C SER A 163 -5.45 18.71 -2.45
N PHE A 164 -4.95 17.81 -1.60
CA PHE A 164 -3.57 17.86 -1.14
C PHE A 164 -2.69 17.05 -2.08
N SER A 165 -1.46 17.52 -2.31
CA SER A 165 -0.42 16.81 -3.06
C SER A 165 0.56 16.10 -2.13
N ALA A 166 0.09 15.73 -0.93
CA ALA A 166 0.91 15.03 0.04
C ALA A 166 1.40 13.71 -0.57
N THR A 167 2.69 13.42 -0.42
CA THR A 167 3.26 12.12 -0.79
C THR A 167 3.91 11.50 0.44
N ALA A 168 3.58 10.26 0.72
CA ALA A 168 4.14 9.54 1.85
C ALA A 168 4.75 8.23 1.38
N SER A 169 5.93 7.90 1.89
CA SER A 169 6.56 6.61 1.71
C SER A 169 6.87 5.98 3.06
N LEU A 170 6.48 4.72 3.24
CA LEU A 170 6.84 3.90 4.39
C LEU A 170 7.47 2.61 3.88
N GLU A 171 8.71 2.37 4.27
CA GLU A 171 9.42 1.13 3.99
C GLU A 171 9.74 0.41 5.30
N VAL A 172 9.26 -0.84 5.41
CA VAL A 172 9.50 -1.72 6.55
C VAL A 172 10.23 -2.95 6.05
N MET A 173 11.44 -3.19 6.56
CA MET A 173 12.29 -4.23 6.01
C MET A 173 13.13 -4.97 7.04
N GLY A 174 13.59 -6.15 6.65
CA GLY A 174 14.51 -6.97 7.43
C GLY A 174 13.79 -7.86 8.45
N PRO A 175 14.38 -9.02 8.77
CA PRO A 175 13.77 -10.00 9.66
C PRO A 175 13.68 -9.45 11.09
N GLY A 176 12.52 -9.65 11.72
CA GLY A 176 12.25 -9.19 13.09
C GLY A 176 11.82 -7.73 13.18
N THR A 177 11.85 -6.97 12.08
CA THR A 177 11.29 -5.62 12.03
C THR A 177 9.77 -5.70 12.06
N LEU A 178 9.15 -4.91 12.93
CA LEU A 178 7.73 -4.99 13.23
C LEU A 178 7.10 -3.61 13.44
N ILE A 179 6.00 -3.34 12.77
CA ILE A 179 5.06 -2.28 13.17
C ILE A 179 3.80 -2.91 13.74
N ARG A 180 3.37 -2.52 14.93
CA ARG A 180 2.08 -2.91 15.53
C ARG A 180 1.22 -1.67 15.72
N THR A 181 -0.03 -1.74 15.26
CA THR A 181 -1.05 -0.82 15.76
C THR A 181 -1.78 -1.46 16.95
N ASP A 182 -1.96 -0.72 18.05
CA ASP A 182 -2.54 -1.25 19.29
C ASP A 182 -4.08 -1.35 19.21
N VAL A 183 -4.64 -2.23 20.06
CA VAL A 183 -6.07 -2.54 20.19
C VAL A 183 -6.87 -1.43 20.87
N ASN A 184 -6.44 -0.16 20.81
CA ASN A 184 -7.33 0.92 21.20
C ASN A 184 -8.59 0.81 20.34
N PRO A 185 -9.76 0.43 20.88
CA PRO A 185 -10.93 0.08 20.08
C PRO A 185 -11.51 1.29 19.33
N ASN A 186 -11.00 2.49 19.62
CA ASN A 186 -11.40 3.72 18.94
C ASN A 186 -10.43 4.12 17.82
N ALA A 187 -9.32 3.42 17.63
CA ALA A 187 -8.37 3.70 16.56
C ALA A 187 -8.77 2.97 15.28
N ASN A 188 -8.63 3.62 14.12
CA ASN A 188 -8.98 3.03 12.82
C ASN A 188 -7.93 2.04 12.29
N GLY A 189 -7.00 1.57 13.13
CA GLY A 189 -5.91 0.70 12.72
C GLY A 189 -4.91 1.38 11.79
N MET A 190 -4.84 0.91 10.55
CA MET A 190 -3.94 1.41 9.51
C MET A 190 -4.71 2.03 8.35
N VAL A 191 -4.27 3.21 7.91
CA VAL A 191 -4.86 3.92 6.77
C VAL A 191 -3.77 4.33 5.78
N ILE A 192 -3.95 3.97 4.52
CA ILE A 192 -3.03 4.29 3.42
C ILE A 192 -3.78 5.15 2.41
N GLY A 193 -3.26 6.34 2.12
CA GLY A 193 -3.73 7.21 1.04
C GLY A 193 -5.00 8.00 1.34
N ALA A 194 -5.28 8.36 2.60
CA ALA A 194 -6.53 9.02 2.97
C ALA A 194 -6.69 10.46 2.46
N GLY A 195 -5.61 11.16 2.08
CA GLY A 195 -5.69 12.51 1.52
C GLY A 195 -4.61 12.86 0.50
N GLY A 196 -3.74 11.91 0.14
CA GLY A 196 -2.61 12.09 -0.75
C GLY A 196 -2.08 10.73 -1.23
N THR A 197 -1.04 10.74 -2.06
CA THR A 197 -0.42 9.51 -2.58
C THR A 197 0.42 8.85 -1.48
N ALA A 198 0.16 7.58 -1.21
CA ALA A 198 0.90 6.80 -0.21
C ALA A 198 1.55 5.58 -0.83
N GLN A 199 2.80 5.29 -0.49
CA GLN A 199 3.46 4.05 -0.85
C GLN A 199 3.92 3.35 0.42
N VAL A 200 3.43 2.13 0.64
CA VAL A 200 3.88 1.29 1.74
C VAL A 200 4.52 0.04 1.16
N THR A 201 5.76 -0.26 1.57
CA THR A 201 6.48 -1.47 1.18
C THR A 201 6.88 -2.26 2.41
N ILE A 202 6.52 -3.55 2.45
CA ILE A 202 6.93 -4.51 3.48
C ILE A 202 7.80 -5.56 2.79
N ARG A 203 9.07 -5.70 3.19
CA ARG A 203 9.97 -6.64 2.54
C ARG A 203 11.00 -7.32 3.43
N ASP A 204 11.73 -8.28 2.85
CA ASP A 204 12.88 -8.94 3.49
C ASP A 204 12.55 -9.57 4.86
N GLY A 205 11.33 -10.10 5.04
CA GLY A 205 10.89 -10.78 6.27
C GLY A 205 10.33 -9.86 7.34
N ALA A 206 10.07 -8.58 7.03
CA ALA A 206 9.43 -7.64 7.93
C ALA A 206 7.91 -7.86 8.07
N ARG A 207 7.33 -7.32 9.14
CA ARG A 207 5.91 -7.46 9.41
C ARG A 207 5.23 -6.15 9.81
N ILE A 208 4.00 -5.97 9.36
CA ILE A 208 3.07 -5.00 9.93
C ILE A 208 1.88 -5.79 10.49
N GLU A 209 1.49 -5.47 11.72
CA GLU A 209 0.30 -5.97 12.39
C GLU A 209 -0.63 -4.78 12.67
N THR A 210 -1.83 -4.79 12.12
CA THR A 210 -2.81 -3.73 12.37
C THR A 210 -4.01 -4.26 13.14
N SER A 211 -4.30 -3.63 14.28
CA SER A 211 -5.51 -3.83 15.04
C SER A 211 -6.69 -3.05 14.44
N ASN A 212 -7.90 -3.55 14.64
CA ASN A 212 -9.19 -2.99 14.21
C ASN A 212 -9.45 -2.98 12.70
N ALA A 213 -8.62 -2.34 11.88
CA ALA A 213 -8.88 -2.28 10.45
C ALA A 213 -7.64 -1.98 9.60
N LEU A 214 -7.78 -2.23 8.30
CA LEU A 214 -6.93 -1.67 7.27
C LEU A 214 -7.81 -1.01 6.21
N LEU A 215 -7.49 0.24 5.88
CA LEU A 215 -8.06 0.91 4.73
C LEU A 215 -6.98 1.33 3.74
N LEU A 216 -7.12 0.86 2.50
CA LEU A 216 -6.35 1.33 1.36
C LEU A 216 -7.24 2.24 0.49
N SER A 217 -7.10 3.55 0.67
CA SER A 217 -7.97 4.56 0.07
C SER A 217 -7.54 4.95 -1.35
N THR A 218 -8.54 5.29 -2.17
CA THR A 218 -8.45 5.76 -3.56
C THR A 218 -8.62 7.28 -3.70
N THR A 219 -8.65 8.03 -2.59
CA THR A 219 -8.91 9.49 -2.65
C THR A 219 -7.85 10.27 -3.42
N ALA A 220 -6.64 9.71 -3.56
CA ALA A 220 -5.57 10.23 -4.38
C ALA A 220 -5.04 9.16 -5.33
N GLN A 221 -4.59 9.58 -6.52
CA GLN A 221 -3.98 8.67 -7.49
C GLN A 221 -2.69 8.05 -6.93
N GLY A 222 -2.58 6.73 -7.08
CA GLY A 222 -1.32 6.00 -6.92
C GLY A 222 -1.01 5.54 -5.49
N SER A 223 -2.00 5.44 -4.61
CA SER A 223 -1.79 4.81 -3.31
C SER A 223 -1.54 3.32 -3.47
N SER A 224 -0.40 2.83 -3.00
CA SER A 224 0.04 1.46 -3.18
C SER A 224 0.53 0.82 -1.89
N LEU A 225 0.23 -0.47 -1.75
CA LEU A 225 0.75 -1.37 -0.73
C LEU A 225 1.44 -2.53 -1.43
N THR A 226 2.75 -2.71 -1.16
CA THR A 226 3.55 -3.80 -1.70
C THR A 226 4.05 -4.69 -0.55
N ILE A 227 3.82 -6.00 -0.66
CA ILE A 227 4.33 -7.01 0.26
C ILE A 227 5.25 -7.94 -0.54
N ASP A 228 6.55 -7.87 -0.29
CA ASP A 228 7.59 -8.45 -1.14
C ASP A 228 8.50 -9.40 -0.37
N GLY A 229 8.53 -10.65 -0.81
CA GLY A 229 9.51 -11.64 -0.36
C GLY A 229 9.01 -12.56 0.75
N PRO A 230 9.68 -13.71 0.94
CA PRO A 230 9.24 -14.71 1.90
C PRO A 230 9.30 -14.20 3.35
N GLY A 231 8.23 -14.45 4.11
CA GLY A 231 8.11 -14.02 5.50
C GLY A 231 7.74 -12.55 5.68
N SER A 232 7.70 -11.76 4.60
CA SER A 232 7.14 -10.41 4.60
C SER A 232 5.62 -10.50 4.71
N MET A 233 5.03 -9.80 5.68
CA MET A 233 3.62 -9.99 5.99
C MET A 233 2.93 -8.72 6.47
N LEU A 234 1.71 -8.50 6.00
CA LEU A 234 0.73 -7.61 6.62
C LEU A 234 -0.37 -8.43 7.25
N GLN A 235 -0.51 -8.36 8.56
CA GLN A 235 -1.59 -9.02 9.28
C GLN A 235 -2.62 -8.01 9.78
N VAL A 236 -3.89 -8.27 9.49
CA VAL A 236 -5.02 -7.41 9.80
C VAL A 236 -5.93 -8.14 10.78
N PHE A 237 -6.12 -7.51 11.93
CA PHE A 237 -7.01 -7.95 12.98
C PHE A 237 -8.21 -7.00 13.06
N GLY A 238 -9.33 -7.48 13.59
CA GLY A 238 -10.45 -6.63 14.00
C GLY A 238 -11.65 -6.72 13.08
N ASP A 239 -12.16 -5.59 12.61
CA ASP A 239 -13.46 -5.49 11.97
C ASP A 239 -13.43 -5.64 10.46
N PHE A 240 -12.51 -4.95 9.76
CA PHE A 240 -12.54 -4.94 8.30
C PHE A 240 -11.20 -4.65 7.61
N PHE A 241 -11.11 -5.11 6.37
CA PHE A 241 -10.15 -4.68 5.37
C PHE A 241 -10.98 -4.17 4.19
N ASP A 242 -10.87 -2.88 3.88
CA ASP A 242 -11.59 -2.26 2.77
C ASP A 242 -10.56 -1.56 1.86
N THR A 243 -10.73 -1.68 0.54
CA THR A 243 -10.02 -0.85 -0.45
C THR A 243 -11.02 0.00 -1.21
N GLY A 244 -10.59 1.08 -1.85
CA GLY A 244 -11.45 1.83 -2.79
C GLY A 244 -12.64 2.54 -2.16
N ARG A 245 -12.75 2.52 -0.83
CA ARG A 245 -13.80 3.20 -0.09
C ARG A 245 -13.32 4.57 0.36
N ASP A 246 -14.20 5.55 0.21
CA ASP A 246 -13.99 6.86 0.80
C ASP A 246 -14.34 6.85 2.29
N ILE A 247 -13.42 7.30 3.15
CA ILE A 247 -13.73 7.48 4.57
C ILE A 247 -14.57 8.74 4.68
N ASP A 248 -15.88 8.56 4.83
CA ASP A 248 -16.80 9.63 5.23
C ASP A 248 -16.73 10.90 4.37
N LEU A 249 -16.55 10.77 3.04
CA LEU A 249 -16.85 11.90 2.17
C LEU A 249 -18.38 12.06 2.06
N PRO A 250 -18.87 13.31 2.04
CA PRO A 250 -20.20 13.59 1.51
C PRO A 250 -20.34 12.93 0.12
N ASP A 251 -21.55 12.49 -0.24
CA ASP A 251 -21.87 11.71 -1.45
C ASP A 251 -21.43 12.34 -2.81
N ASP A 252 -20.72 13.47 -2.81
CA ASP A 252 -20.40 14.29 -3.98
C ASP A 252 -18.93 14.21 -4.46
N HIS A 253 -18.09 13.35 -3.89
CA HIS A 253 -16.71 13.17 -4.34
C HIS A 253 -16.49 11.74 -4.84
N PRO A 254 -16.45 11.50 -6.17
CA PRO A 254 -16.11 10.19 -6.68
C PRO A 254 -14.65 9.86 -6.32
N PRO A 255 -14.32 8.58 -6.06
CA PRO A 255 -12.93 8.14 -5.94
C PRO A 255 -12.14 8.61 -7.17
N VAL A 256 -10.93 9.14 -6.93
CA VAL A 256 -10.18 9.88 -7.96
C VAL A 256 -8.93 9.12 -8.46
N GLY A 257 -8.67 7.93 -7.92
CA GLY A 257 -7.47 7.17 -8.21
C GLY A 257 -7.59 5.69 -7.93
N ASN A 258 -6.52 4.97 -8.30
CA ASN A 258 -6.46 3.52 -8.13
C ASN A 258 -5.74 3.15 -6.84
N ALA A 259 -6.31 2.22 -6.08
CA ALA A 259 -5.63 1.54 -4.97
C ALA A 259 -4.90 0.33 -5.54
N VAL A 260 -3.60 0.22 -5.30
CA VAL A 260 -2.80 -0.90 -5.81
C VAL A 260 -2.30 -1.75 -4.66
N LEU A 261 -2.68 -3.01 -4.63
CA LEU A 261 -2.14 -4.02 -3.72
C LEU A 261 -1.29 -5.00 -4.54
N THR A 262 0.01 -5.03 -4.26
CA THR A 262 0.95 -5.95 -4.92
C THR A 262 1.51 -6.93 -3.91
N LEU A 263 1.29 -8.23 -4.13
CA LEU A 263 1.95 -9.29 -3.35
C LEU A 263 2.92 -10.02 -4.26
N ARG A 264 4.21 -10.06 -3.95
CA ARG A 264 5.19 -10.71 -4.83
C ARG A 264 6.25 -11.47 -4.06
N ASN A 265 6.91 -12.40 -4.76
CA ASN A 265 8.00 -13.22 -4.21
C ASN A 265 7.62 -13.95 -2.90
N GLY A 266 6.35 -14.35 -2.75
CA GLY A 266 5.85 -15.02 -1.55
C GLY A 266 5.48 -14.12 -0.37
N GLY A 267 5.26 -12.82 -0.61
CA GLY A 267 4.67 -11.92 0.39
C GLY A 267 3.24 -12.33 0.76
N THR A 268 2.84 -12.09 2.02
CA THR A 268 1.54 -12.54 2.56
C THR A 268 0.69 -11.39 3.10
N LEU A 269 -0.57 -11.33 2.69
CA LEU A 269 -1.61 -10.54 3.35
C LEU A 269 -2.48 -11.48 4.19
N ASP A 270 -2.47 -11.33 5.52
CA ASP A 270 -3.26 -12.15 6.44
C ASP A 270 -4.39 -11.36 7.09
N ALA A 271 -5.62 -11.55 6.60
CA ALA A 271 -6.86 -11.01 7.16
C ALA A 271 -7.72 -12.11 7.78
N ARG A 272 -7.13 -13.23 8.22
CA ARG A 272 -7.90 -14.32 8.86
C ARG A 272 -8.44 -13.99 10.24
N GLN A 273 -8.18 -12.80 10.74
CA GLN A 273 -8.65 -12.34 12.05
C GLN A 273 -9.51 -11.09 11.94
N THR A 274 -10.02 -10.79 10.75
CA THR A 274 -11.09 -9.81 10.55
C THR A 274 -12.46 -10.47 10.80
N SER A 275 -13.41 -9.69 11.31
CA SER A 275 -14.79 -10.13 11.56
C SER A 275 -15.65 -10.17 10.30
N ARG A 276 -15.12 -9.62 9.19
CA ARG A 276 -15.75 -9.56 7.86
C ARG A 276 -14.73 -9.93 6.78
N ALA A 277 -15.22 -10.35 5.62
CA ALA A 277 -14.39 -10.54 4.43
C ALA A 277 -13.66 -9.25 4.03
N MET A 278 -12.49 -9.40 3.42
CA MET A 278 -11.80 -8.33 2.70
C MET A 278 -12.69 -7.83 1.57
N VAL A 279 -12.92 -6.52 1.50
CA VAL A 279 -13.75 -5.90 0.47
C VAL A 279 -12.87 -5.11 -0.48
N PHE A 280 -12.86 -5.52 -1.74
CA PHE A 280 -12.20 -4.80 -2.82
C PHE A 280 -13.25 -4.03 -3.63
N ASN A 281 -13.31 -2.70 -3.46
CA ASN A 281 -14.23 -1.83 -4.19
C ASN A 281 -13.62 -1.35 -5.51
N SER A 282 -14.37 -0.52 -6.25
CA SER A 282 -13.95 0.02 -7.55
C SER A 282 -12.55 0.63 -7.51
N ASP A 283 -11.88 0.58 -8.66
CA ASP A 283 -10.56 1.18 -8.87
C ASP A 283 -9.47 0.54 -8.00
N THR A 284 -9.69 -0.69 -7.53
CA THR A 284 -8.65 -1.46 -6.85
C THR A 284 -8.00 -2.46 -7.81
N LEU A 285 -6.68 -2.42 -7.91
CA LEU A 285 -5.88 -3.44 -8.57
C LEU A 285 -5.20 -4.30 -7.51
N VAL A 286 -5.47 -5.61 -7.51
CA VAL A 286 -4.75 -6.61 -6.74
C VAL A 286 -3.91 -7.42 -7.70
N ASN A 287 -2.59 -7.42 -7.53
CA ASN A 287 -1.69 -8.10 -8.44
C ASN A 287 -0.52 -8.82 -7.78
N GLY A 288 0.12 -9.70 -8.55
CA GLY A 288 1.36 -10.39 -8.23
C GLY A 288 1.23 -11.90 -7.98
N SER A 289 2.18 -12.45 -7.21
CA SER A 289 2.44 -13.88 -7.00
C SER A 289 2.53 -14.29 -5.51
N GLY A 290 1.83 -13.56 -4.64
CA GLY A 290 1.83 -13.79 -3.20
C GLY A 290 0.67 -14.64 -2.69
N GLU A 291 0.42 -14.54 -1.38
CA GLU A 291 -0.64 -15.25 -0.69
C GLU A 291 -1.57 -14.28 0.05
N ILE A 292 -2.87 -14.45 -0.12
CA ILE A 292 -3.91 -13.75 0.63
C ILE A 292 -4.61 -14.77 1.52
N LEU A 293 -4.63 -14.52 2.82
CA LEU A 293 -5.27 -15.37 3.81
C LEU A 293 -6.53 -14.68 4.33
N GLY A 294 -7.70 -15.27 4.11
CA GLY A 294 -8.99 -14.74 4.55
C GLY A 294 -10.03 -14.69 3.41
N ASP A 295 -11.27 -14.39 3.78
CA ASP A 295 -12.37 -14.29 2.81
C ASP A 295 -12.26 -13.01 1.99
N ILE A 296 -12.69 -13.08 0.72
CA ILE A 296 -12.60 -11.98 -0.25
C ILE A 296 -13.97 -11.71 -0.86
N THR A 297 -14.35 -10.44 -0.97
CA THR A 297 -15.43 -9.97 -1.84
C THR A 297 -14.89 -8.97 -2.85
N ASN A 298 -15.02 -9.28 -4.13
CA ASN A 298 -14.56 -8.49 -5.26
C ASN A 298 -15.74 -7.78 -5.95
N PHE A 299 -15.82 -6.44 -5.89
CA PHE A 299 -16.91 -5.64 -6.43
C PHE A 299 -16.63 -5.08 -7.83
N GLU A 300 -17.64 -4.45 -8.45
CA GLU A 300 -17.49 -3.84 -9.77
C GLU A 300 -16.34 -2.81 -9.78
N GLY A 301 -15.51 -2.85 -10.82
CA GLY A 301 -14.42 -1.90 -11.03
C GLY A 301 -13.09 -2.27 -10.36
N SER A 302 -13.02 -3.29 -9.51
CA SER A 302 -11.74 -3.88 -9.08
C SER A 302 -11.25 -4.94 -10.06
N VAL A 303 -9.93 -5.11 -10.12
CA VAL A 303 -9.22 -6.05 -10.97
C VAL A 303 -8.32 -6.91 -10.09
N PHE A 304 -8.44 -8.23 -10.23
CA PHE A 304 -7.49 -9.21 -9.71
C PHE A 304 -6.69 -9.75 -10.89
N ASP A 305 -5.38 -9.60 -10.82
CA ASP A 305 -4.45 -9.85 -11.91
C ASP A 305 -3.27 -10.66 -11.37
N PRO A 306 -3.31 -12.01 -11.42
CA PRO A 306 -2.25 -12.86 -10.88
C PRO A 306 -0.93 -12.78 -11.67
N GLY A 307 -0.27 -11.63 -11.63
CA GLY A 307 0.97 -11.30 -12.32
C GLY A 307 1.42 -9.89 -11.95
N GLU A 308 2.58 -9.42 -12.39
CA GLU A 308 2.98 -8.02 -12.21
C GLU A 308 3.62 -7.49 -13.50
N GLY A 309 2.86 -6.69 -14.26
CA GLY A 309 3.31 -6.21 -15.57
C GLY A 309 3.52 -7.37 -16.53
N ASP A 310 4.71 -7.49 -17.13
CA ASP A 310 5.02 -8.58 -18.08
C ASP A 310 5.43 -9.90 -17.37
N GLN A 311 5.19 -10.02 -16.06
CA GLN A 311 5.57 -11.20 -15.27
C GLN A 311 4.35 -12.04 -14.91
N TYR A 312 4.40 -13.32 -15.27
CA TYR A 312 3.36 -14.26 -14.91
C TYR A 312 3.41 -14.67 -13.44
N GLY A 313 2.24 -14.81 -12.80
CA GLY A 313 2.13 -15.08 -11.37
C GLY A 313 1.26 -16.27 -10.97
N LEU A 314 1.50 -16.78 -9.78
CA LEU A 314 0.55 -17.64 -9.05
C LEU A 314 0.09 -16.87 -7.82
N LEU A 315 -1.17 -16.43 -7.82
CA LEU A 315 -1.81 -15.85 -6.65
C LEU A 315 -2.56 -16.94 -5.88
N ILE A 316 -2.28 -17.06 -4.58
CA ILE A 316 -2.92 -18.02 -3.70
C ILE A 316 -3.88 -17.28 -2.78
N VAL A 317 -5.13 -17.74 -2.70
CA VAL A 317 -6.13 -17.27 -1.74
C VAL A 317 -6.53 -18.45 -0.86
N SER A 318 -6.17 -18.40 0.43
CA SER A 318 -6.43 -19.48 1.36
C SER A 318 -7.09 -19.02 2.68
N GLY A 319 -7.58 -19.98 3.45
CA GLY A 319 -8.75 -19.81 4.33
C GLY A 319 -8.57 -19.37 5.77
N GLN A 320 -9.68 -18.88 6.33
CA GLN A 320 -9.94 -18.63 7.75
C GLN A 320 -10.17 -19.89 8.60
N ILE A 321 -10.18 -19.68 9.92
CA ILE A 321 -10.16 -20.68 11.01
C ILE A 321 -11.36 -21.65 11.00
N ASP A 322 -12.45 -21.31 10.31
CA ASP A 322 -13.70 -22.09 10.27
C ASP A 322 -13.87 -22.99 9.01
N ASN A 323 -12.78 -23.26 8.29
CA ASN A 323 -12.68 -24.26 7.21
C ASN A 323 -13.56 -24.04 5.97
N THR A 324 -14.08 -22.83 5.74
CA THR A 324 -14.74 -22.47 4.48
C THR A 324 -14.16 -21.13 4.01
N VAL A 325 -13.58 -21.10 2.82
CA VAL A 325 -12.97 -19.90 2.23
C VAL A 325 -13.90 -19.44 1.13
N SER A 326 -14.49 -18.26 1.25
CA SER A 326 -15.31 -17.76 0.15
C SER A 326 -14.58 -16.63 -0.57
N TYR A 327 -14.08 -16.91 -1.77
CA TYR A 327 -13.84 -15.85 -2.74
C TYR A 327 -15.16 -15.59 -3.46
N ILE A 328 -15.75 -14.43 -3.19
CA ILE A 328 -17.01 -14.01 -3.80
C ILE A 328 -16.70 -12.94 -4.84
N GLN A 329 -16.96 -13.25 -6.11
CA GLN A 329 -17.17 -12.20 -7.09
C GLN A 329 -18.62 -11.78 -7.01
N ALA A 330 -18.87 -10.49 -6.76
CA ALA A 330 -20.21 -9.98 -6.85
C ALA A 330 -20.81 -10.28 -8.24
N GLN A 331 -22.13 -10.39 -8.33
CA GLN A 331 -22.81 -10.80 -9.57
C GLN A 331 -22.52 -9.85 -10.75
N ASP A 332 -22.46 -8.54 -10.46
CA ASP A 332 -21.96 -7.49 -11.36
C ASP A 332 -20.52 -7.07 -11.02
N GLY A 333 -19.76 -7.96 -10.38
CA GLY A 333 -18.50 -7.70 -9.71
C GLY A 333 -17.29 -7.44 -10.63
N GLY A 334 -16.12 -7.51 -10.04
CA GLY A 334 -14.86 -7.10 -10.66
C GLY A 334 -14.38 -8.01 -11.79
N THR A 335 -13.18 -7.71 -12.27
CA THR A 335 -12.50 -8.49 -13.31
C THR A 335 -11.48 -9.44 -12.67
N LEU A 336 -11.48 -10.70 -13.10
CA LEU A 336 -10.27 -11.53 -13.03
C LEU A 336 -9.56 -11.41 -14.38
N HIS A 337 -8.36 -10.85 -14.35
CA HIS A 337 -7.49 -10.72 -15.51
C HIS A 337 -6.43 -11.82 -15.44
N PHE A 338 -6.07 -12.40 -16.59
CA PHE A 338 -5.00 -13.38 -16.69
C PHE A 338 -4.22 -13.19 -17.99
N ASP A 339 -2.90 -13.16 -17.89
CA ASP A 339 -1.99 -13.17 -19.02
C ASP A 339 -1.57 -14.60 -19.41
N VAL A 340 -1.48 -14.84 -20.72
CA VAL A 340 -0.98 -16.09 -21.32
C VAL A 340 0.15 -15.79 -22.29
N GLY A 341 1.38 -16.18 -21.92
CA GLY A 341 2.58 -16.08 -22.76
C GLY A 341 3.15 -17.40 -23.25
N GLY A 342 2.71 -18.54 -22.71
CA GLY A 342 3.21 -19.85 -23.08
C GLY A 342 2.74 -20.96 -22.16
N ILE A 343 3.00 -22.22 -22.54
CA ILE A 343 2.50 -23.40 -21.80
C ILE A 343 2.96 -23.49 -20.34
N ASN A 344 4.02 -22.77 -19.96
CA ASN A 344 4.53 -22.68 -18.60
C ASN A 344 4.67 -21.21 -18.13
N SER A 345 4.03 -20.29 -18.83
CA SER A 345 4.21 -18.83 -18.66
C SER A 345 2.85 -18.19 -18.81
N PHE A 346 2.03 -18.33 -17.77
CA PHE A 346 0.68 -17.81 -17.71
C PHE A 346 0.28 -17.63 -16.25
N ASP A 347 -0.70 -16.77 -16.03
CA ASP A 347 -1.19 -16.42 -14.72
C ASP A 347 -2.10 -17.51 -14.15
N GLN A 348 -2.04 -17.67 -12.84
CA GLN A 348 -2.80 -18.68 -12.12
C GLN A 348 -3.39 -18.11 -10.83
N LEU A 349 -4.65 -18.46 -10.58
CA LEU A 349 -5.32 -18.24 -9.31
C LEU A 349 -5.62 -19.59 -8.66
N MET A 350 -5.09 -19.79 -7.45
CA MET A 350 -5.43 -20.94 -6.61
C MET A 350 -6.26 -20.47 -5.43
N VAL A 351 -7.47 -21.03 -5.27
CA VAL A 351 -8.42 -20.60 -4.23
C VAL A 351 -9.15 -21.80 -3.63
N GLY A 352 -9.64 -21.71 -2.40
CA GLY A 352 -10.43 -22.78 -1.77
C GLY A 352 -11.81 -22.95 -2.42
N GLU A 353 -12.73 -22.01 -2.20
CA GLU A 353 -14.02 -21.96 -2.89
C GLU A 353 -14.17 -20.61 -3.61
N LEU A 354 -14.70 -20.68 -4.84
CA LEU A 354 -14.96 -19.53 -5.71
C LEU A 354 -16.44 -19.48 -6.07
N VAL A 355 -17.08 -18.36 -5.75
CA VAL A 355 -18.37 -17.97 -6.31
C VAL A 355 -18.11 -17.01 -7.47
N ALA A 356 -18.21 -17.51 -8.70
CA ALA A 356 -17.94 -16.75 -9.92
C ALA A 356 -19.07 -15.74 -10.21
N GLY A 357 -18.67 -14.57 -10.73
CA GLY A 357 -19.51 -13.43 -11.08
C GLY A 357 -18.76 -12.51 -12.05
N GLY A 358 -19.14 -11.25 -12.20
CA GLY A 358 -18.30 -10.24 -12.88
C GLY A 358 -17.74 -10.63 -14.27
N THR A 359 -16.47 -10.31 -14.52
CA THR A 359 -15.78 -10.56 -15.79
C THR A 359 -14.57 -11.46 -15.62
N LEU A 360 -14.45 -12.49 -16.48
CA LEU A 360 -13.19 -13.19 -16.73
C LEU A 360 -12.56 -12.61 -18.00
N GLU A 361 -11.35 -12.08 -17.92
CA GLU A 361 -10.63 -11.48 -19.03
C GLU A 361 -9.29 -12.17 -19.23
N ILE A 362 -8.98 -12.50 -20.48
CA ILE A 362 -7.70 -13.10 -20.87
C ILE A 362 -6.96 -12.14 -21.78
N ALA A 363 -5.67 -11.96 -21.54
CA ALA A 363 -4.74 -11.30 -22.43
C ALA A 363 -3.65 -12.28 -22.89
N ILE A 364 -3.01 -11.95 -24.01
CA ILE A 364 -1.90 -12.72 -24.58
C ILE A 364 -0.69 -11.81 -24.69
N ALA A 365 0.49 -12.34 -24.36
CA ALA A 365 1.74 -11.62 -24.58
C ALA A 365 1.98 -11.43 -26.09
N ASP A 366 2.60 -10.31 -26.45
CA ASP A 366 2.80 -9.88 -27.86
C ASP A 366 3.53 -10.92 -28.73
N ASP A 367 4.34 -11.79 -28.14
CA ASP A 367 5.13 -12.82 -28.82
C ASP A 367 4.54 -14.24 -28.73
N PHE A 368 3.39 -14.41 -28.06
CA PHE A 368 2.76 -15.71 -27.89
C PHE A 368 1.98 -16.16 -29.14
N SER A 369 2.44 -17.22 -29.78
CA SER A 369 1.73 -17.91 -30.87
C SER A 369 1.09 -19.20 -30.36
N ALA A 370 -0.20 -19.13 -30.08
CA ALA A 370 -0.98 -20.27 -29.60
C ALA A 370 -1.00 -21.43 -30.61
N GLN A 371 -0.87 -22.67 -30.11
CA GLN A 371 -0.91 -23.88 -30.92
C GLN A 371 -2.15 -24.71 -30.57
N PHE A 372 -2.78 -25.29 -31.59
CA PHE A 372 -3.89 -26.21 -31.41
C PHE A 372 -3.57 -27.31 -30.38
N GLY A 373 -4.47 -27.49 -29.42
CA GLY A 373 -4.35 -28.48 -28.36
C GLY A 373 -3.60 -28.01 -27.12
N GLN A 374 -3.06 -26.79 -27.08
CA GLN A 374 -2.56 -26.20 -25.84
C GLN A 374 -3.71 -25.98 -24.85
N SER A 375 -3.38 -26.11 -23.57
CA SER A 375 -4.33 -26.00 -22.46
C SER A 375 -3.68 -25.24 -21.31
N PHE A 376 -4.45 -24.41 -20.62
CA PHE A 376 -4.00 -23.55 -19.53
C PHE A 376 -5.00 -23.63 -18.37
N ASP A 377 -4.57 -24.13 -17.22
CA ASP A 377 -5.39 -24.20 -16.01
C ASP A 377 -5.21 -22.90 -15.21
N ILE A 378 -5.99 -21.88 -15.55
CA ILE A 378 -5.82 -20.51 -15.04
C ILE A 378 -6.48 -20.30 -13.67
N ILE A 379 -7.49 -21.09 -13.33
CA ILE A 379 -8.14 -21.07 -12.01
C ILE A 379 -8.20 -22.50 -11.50
N ASN A 380 -7.68 -22.74 -10.29
CA ASN A 380 -7.77 -24.00 -9.57
C ASN A 380 -8.50 -23.78 -8.24
N THR A 381 -9.58 -24.51 -8.01
CA THR A 381 -10.41 -24.38 -6.80
C THR A 381 -10.94 -25.71 -6.30
N ASP A 382 -11.16 -25.84 -4.99
CA ASP A 382 -11.84 -27.02 -4.42
C ASP A 382 -13.30 -27.06 -4.85
N SER A 383 -13.93 -25.89 -4.99
CA SER A 383 -15.25 -25.77 -5.58
C SER A 383 -15.47 -24.46 -6.33
N LEU A 384 -16.19 -24.53 -7.45
CA LEU A 384 -16.65 -23.37 -8.22
C LEU A 384 -18.17 -23.41 -8.31
N SER A 385 -18.81 -22.32 -7.88
CA SER A 385 -20.24 -22.07 -8.06
C SER A 385 -20.48 -20.73 -8.75
N GLY A 386 -21.73 -20.43 -9.13
CA GLY A 386 -22.04 -19.22 -9.90
C GLY A 386 -21.62 -19.30 -11.36
N SER A 387 -21.49 -18.15 -12.01
CA SER A 387 -21.06 -18.03 -13.41
C SER A 387 -20.53 -16.64 -13.68
N PHE A 388 -19.48 -16.52 -14.49
CA PHE A 388 -19.04 -15.22 -15.00
C PHE A 388 -20.13 -14.56 -15.84
N THR A 389 -20.37 -13.27 -15.60
CA THR A 389 -21.32 -12.48 -16.39
C THR A 389 -20.77 -12.19 -17.78
N LYS A 390 -19.44 -12.05 -17.90
CA LYS A 390 -18.72 -11.88 -19.17
C LYS A 390 -17.46 -12.74 -19.17
N ILE A 391 -17.14 -13.31 -20.34
CA ILE A 391 -15.85 -13.94 -20.61
C ILE A 391 -15.28 -13.24 -21.85
N LEU A 392 -14.18 -12.52 -21.67
CA LEU A 392 -13.48 -11.78 -22.71
C LEU A 392 -12.21 -12.56 -23.09
N LEU A 393 -12.22 -13.12 -24.30
CA LEU A 393 -11.10 -13.90 -24.83
C LEU A 393 -10.50 -13.15 -26.03
N PRO A 394 -9.17 -13.10 -26.16
CA PRO A 394 -8.52 -12.45 -27.28
C PRO A 394 -8.68 -13.30 -28.55
N GLU A 395 -8.59 -12.65 -29.71
CA GLU A 395 -8.49 -13.36 -30.98
C GLU A 395 -7.11 -14.01 -31.10
N LEU A 396 -7.07 -15.26 -31.59
CA LEU A 396 -5.82 -15.96 -31.85
C LEU A 396 -5.53 -16.00 -33.36
N GLU A 397 -4.24 -16.06 -33.71
CA GLU A 397 -3.82 -16.23 -35.10
C GLU A 397 -4.28 -17.58 -35.69
N GLY A 398 -4.32 -17.67 -37.02
CA GLY A 398 -4.41 -18.97 -37.70
C GLY A 398 -5.77 -19.68 -37.62
N SER A 399 -6.89 -18.97 -37.44
CA SER A 399 -8.22 -19.56 -37.22
C SER A 399 -8.28 -20.45 -35.96
N LEU A 400 -7.58 -20.02 -34.91
CA LEU A 400 -7.68 -20.59 -33.58
C LEU A 400 -8.52 -19.67 -32.69
N TYR A 401 -9.04 -20.19 -31.58
CA TYR A 401 -9.63 -19.41 -30.51
C TYR A 401 -9.45 -20.14 -29.18
N PHE A 402 -9.58 -19.40 -28.08
CA PHE A 402 -9.68 -20.00 -26.75
C PHE A 402 -11.10 -20.50 -26.49
N ASP A 403 -11.22 -21.76 -26.09
CA ASP A 403 -12.42 -22.34 -25.52
C ASP A 403 -12.25 -22.40 -24.00
N ALA A 404 -13.04 -21.61 -23.28
CA ALA A 404 -13.01 -21.56 -21.82
C ALA A 404 -13.94 -22.63 -21.23
N ASP A 405 -13.36 -23.67 -20.62
CA ASP A 405 -14.05 -24.75 -19.93
C ASP A 405 -14.19 -24.38 -18.45
N VAL A 406 -15.34 -23.81 -18.07
CA VAL A 406 -15.68 -23.49 -16.68
C VAL A 406 -16.34 -24.71 -16.04
N HIS A 407 -15.71 -25.28 -15.03
CA HIS A 407 -16.19 -26.48 -14.35
C HIS A 407 -16.10 -26.34 -12.82
N GLY A 408 -16.66 -27.31 -12.09
CA GLY A 408 -16.80 -27.22 -10.62
C GLY A 408 -15.50 -27.17 -9.81
N HIS A 409 -14.33 -27.19 -10.44
CA HIS A 409 -13.01 -27.14 -9.78
C HIS A 409 -12.09 -26.09 -10.41
N GLY A 410 -12.59 -25.21 -11.29
CA GLY A 410 -11.74 -24.23 -11.93
C GLY A 410 -12.15 -23.83 -13.33
N VAL A 411 -11.19 -23.20 -14.02
CA VAL A 411 -11.31 -22.77 -15.40
C VAL A 411 -10.07 -23.20 -16.17
N THR A 412 -10.28 -23.94 -17.25
CA THR A 412 -9.24 -24.33 -18.20
C THR A 412 -9.49 -23.65 -19.54
N LEU A 413 -8.49 -22.96 -20.08
CA LEU A 413 -8.51 -22.47 -21.46
C LEU A 413 -7.94 -23.54 -22.38
N ARG A 414 -8.60 -23.82 -23.51
CA ARG A 414 -8.10 -24.71 -24.55
C ARG A 414 -7.98 -24.00 -25.89
N VAL A 415 -6.88 -24.18 -26.59
CA VAL A 415 -6.69 -23.65 -27.95
C VAL A 415 -7.29 -24.61 -28.95
N VAL A 416 -8.38 -24.21 -29.60
CA VAL A 416 -9.13 -25.04 -30.54
C VAL A 416 -9.35 -24.33 -31.89
N PRO A 417 -9.61 -25.06 -32.99
CA PRO A 417 -9.83 -24.45 -34.31
C PRO A 417 -11.21 -23.83 -34.37
N THR A 418 -11.34 -22.66 -35.01
CA THR A 418 -12.64 -21.96 -35.19
C THR A 418 -13.72 -22.94 -35.64
N PRO A 419 -14.90 -22.99 -34.99
CA PRO A 419 -15.93 -23.95 -35.35
C PRO A 419 -16.33 -23.70 -36.79
N ALA A 420 -16.38 -24.77 -37.60
CA ALA A 420 -16.67 -24.65 -39.03
C ALA A 420 -18.02 -23.95 -39.31
N SER A 421 -18.94 -23.93 -38.35
CA SER A 421 -20.21 -23.18 -38.41
C SER A 421 -20.02 -21.67 -38.60
N LEU A 422 -19.00 -21.06 -37.98
CA LEU A 422 -18.71 -19.63 -38.15
C LEU A 422 -18.20 -19.33 -39.56
N LEU A 423 -17.36 -20.23 -40.12
CA LEU A 423 -16.89 -20.11 -41.50
C LEU A 423 -18.07 -20.19 -42.49
N VAL A 424 -19.03 -21.10 -42.26
CA VAL A 424 -20.21 -21.26 -43.13
C VAL A 424 -21.11 -20.01 -43.10
N LEU A 425 -21.23 -19.32 -41.96
CA LEU A 425 -22.03 -18.09 -41.84
C LEU A 425 -21.44 -16.88 -42.59
N SER A 426 -20.11 -16.86 -42.80
CA SER A 426 -19.44 -15.78 -43.54
C SER A 426 -19.71 -15.81 -45.05
N ILE A 427 -19.95 -17.01 -45.62
CA ILE A 427 -20.13 -17.23 -47.06
C ILE A 427 -21.36 -16.49 -47.64
N PRO A 428 -22.57 -16.56 -47.06
CA PRO A 428 -23.74 -15.85 -47.59
C PRO A 428 -23.64 -14.33 -47.48
N MET A 429 -22.90 -13.77 -46.50
CA MET A 429 -22.67 -12.32 -46.45
C MET A 429 -21.83 -11.85 -47.63
N LEU A 430 -20.76 -12.57 -47.97
CA LEU A 430 -19.94 -12.29 -49.16
C LEU A 430 -20.73 -12.50 -50.47
N ALA A 431 -21.59 -13.52 -50.53
CA ALA A 431 -22.45 -13.76 -51.70
C ALA A 431 -23.52 -12.67 -51.90
N ARG A 432 -23.96 -11.99 -50.84
CA ARG A 432 -24.99 -10.93 -50.91
C ARG A 432 -24.42 -9.57 -51.35
N VAL A 433 -23.16 -9.28 -51.03
CA VAL A 433 -22.47 -8.04 -51.49
C VAL A 433 -22.25 -8.04 -53.01
N ARG A 434 -22.08 -9.22 -53.64
CA ARG A 434 -21.80 -9.32 -55.08
C ARG A 434 -23.01 -9.18 -56.00
N ARG A 435 -24.24 -9.07 -55.47
CA ARG A 435 -25.49 -8.99 -56.27
C ARG A 435 -26.04 -7.56 -56.45
N ARG A 436 -25.26 -6.53 -56.10
CA ARG A 436 -25.63 -5.11 -56.22
C ARG A 436 -24.71 -4.26 -57.10
N ALA A 437 -23.84 -4.88 -57.91
CA ALA A 437 -23.10 -4.20 -58.96
C ALA A 437 -23.77 -4.41 -60.32
#